data_AF-A0AAI8VGH5-F1
#
_entry.id   AF-A0AAI8VGH5-F1
#
_cell.length_a   1.000
_cell.length_b   1.000
_cell.length_c   1.000
_cell.angle_alpha   90.00
_cell.angle_beta   90.00
_cell.angle_gamma   90.00
#
_symmetry.space_group_name_H-M   'P 1'
#
loop_
_entity.id
_entity.type
_entity.pdbx_description
1 polymer ?
#
loop_
_entity_poly.entity_id
_entity_poly.type
_entity_poly.pdbx_seq_one_letter_code
_entity_poly.pdbx_strand_id
1 'polypeptide(L)'
;MSHLTEFGPLLTRARDALNGTGMEHIPFPLAGVSPSDMVHRFYNAQYRQVENSHLDEQRKKMFKRFSRQIYYAHDAVALDKPRAATVSDLRSPLDRLSEALDHLSEALSIMEKMKDFDDANPVQWWELSPVQSPQDCTSPQNHWLHFKLGSLRPGLLLLVQLLRLILPDFHESWDECEESLRMKEWLLSFVLDSAATQKKNIPKHAPRRSEVLGLLEQARAPL
;
A
#
# COMPACT_ATOMS: atom_id res chain seq x y z
N MET A 1 -16.38 -10.46 0.14
CA MET A 1 -16.63 -9.02 -0.12
C MET A 1 -15.29 -8.31 0.02
N SER A 2 -14.84 -7.60 -1.01
CA SER A 2 -13.45 -7.13 -1.16
C SER A 2 -13.08 -6.08 -0.11
N HIS A 3 -11.98 -6.31 0.61
CA HIS A 3 -11.45 -5.40 1.63
C HIS A 3 -10.59 -4.27 1.05
N LEU A 4 -10.32 -4.30 -0.25
CA LEU A 4 -9.59 -3.26 -0.95
C LEU A 4 -10.53 -2.12 -1.42
N THR A 5 -11.83 -2.42 -1.61
CA THR A 5 -12.86 -1.45 -2.02
C THR A 5 -13.12 -0.36 -0.97
N GLU A 6 -12.66 -0.56 0.27
CA GLU A 6 -12.86 0.36 1.39
C GLU A 6 -11.74 1.40 1.53
N PHE A 7 -10.60 1.20 0.87
CA PHE A 7 -9.54 2.22 0.79
C PHE A 7 -9.89 3.35 -0.18
N GLY A 8 -10.70 3.09 -1.21
CA GLY A 8 -11.15 4.12 -2.16
C GLY A 8 -11.84 5.30 -1.46
N PRO A 9 -12.86 5.06 -0.62
CA PRO A 9 -13.46 6.10 0.20
C PRO A 9 -12.49 6.79 1.17
N LEU A 10 -11.52 6.06 1.74
CA LEU A 10 -10.53 6.59 2.68
C LEU A 10 -9.52 7.52 1.99
N LEU A 11 -9.05 7.15 0.80
CA LEU A 11 -8.18 7.98 -0.05
C LEU A 11 -8.91 9.22 -0.58
N THR A 12 -10.18 9.06 -0.94
CA THR A 12 -11.04 10.18 -1.36
C THR A 12 -11.24 11.17 -0.19
N ARG A 13 -11.52 10.66 1.02
CA ARG A 13 -11.64 11.49 2.23
C ARG A 13 -10.33 12.17 2.63
N ALA A 14 -9.21 11.47 2.50
CA ALA A 14 -7.88 12.02 2.76
C ALA A 14 -7.56 13.18 1.79
N ARG A 15 -7.93 13.04 0.52
CA ARG A 15 -7.83 14.11 -0.49
C ARG A 15 -8.73 15.31 -0.16
N ASP A 16 -9.98 15.07 0.24
CA ASP A 16 -10.91 16.15 0.58
C ASP A 16 -10.46 16.90 1.85
N ALA A 17 -9.86 16.20 2.81
CA ALA A 17 -9.24 16.80 4.00
C ALA A 17 -8.01 17.65 3.64
N LEU A 18 -7.13 17.18 2.74
CA LEU A 18 -5.99 17.97 2.23
C LEU A 18 -6.42 19.30 1.61
N ASN A 19 -7.56 19.32 0.91
CA ASN A 19 -8.11 20.54 0.28
C ASN A 19 -8.74 21.51 1.29
N GLY A 20 -9.06 21.06 2.51
CA GLY A 20 -9.68 21.86 3.58
C GLY A 20 -8.72 22.29 4.69
N THR A 21 -7.51 21.71 4.76
CA THR A 21 -6.53 21.99 5.81
C THR A 21 -5.65 23.20 5.48
N GLY A 22 -5.58 24.18 6.40
CA GLY A 22 -4.61 25.28 6.37
C GLY A 22 -3.19 24.86 6.77
N MET A 23 -2.68 23.74 6.24
CA MET A 23 -1.33 23.26 6.53
C MET A 23 -0.28 24.18 5.89
N GLU A 24 0.27 25.11 6.65
CA GLU A 24 1.24 26.09 6.14
C GLU A 24 2.66 25.53 6.00
N HIS A 25 3.00 24.40 6.64
CA HIS A 25 4.35 23.83 6.61
C HIS A 25 4.37 22.29 6.58
N ILE A 26 4.42 21.71 5.37
CA ILE A 26 4.66 20.28 5.17
C ILE A 26 6.12 20.10 4.73
N PRO A 27 6.98 19.42 5.51
CA PRO A 27 8.37 19.19 5.14
C PRO A 27 8.46 18.21 3.97
N PHE A 28 9.31 18.52 2.99
CA PHE A 28 9.62 17.64 1.85
C PHE A 28 11.14 17.46 1.71
N PRO A 29 11.65 16.26 1.40
CA PRO A 29 10.91 14.99 1.25
C PRO A 29 10.26 14.54 2.55
N LEU A 30 9.20 13.73 2.45
CA LEU A 30 8.46 13.27 3.64
C LEU A 30 9.36 12.42 4.54
N ALA A 31 9.46 12.81 5.81
CA ALA A 31 10.25 12.07 6.80
C ALA A 31 9.70 10.64 6.98
N GLY A 32 10.61 9.66 7.10
CA GLY A 32 10.24 8.25 7.30
C GLY A 32 9.76 7.51 6.04
N VAL A 33 9.66 8.20 4.89
CA VAL A 33 9.37 7.56 3.60
C VAL A 33 10.66 6.95 3.02
N SER A 34 10.55 5.75 2.47
CA SER A 34 11.68 5.10 1.79
C SER A 34 12.07 5.87 0.53
N PRO A 35 13.37 6.08 0.25
CA PRO A 35 13.80 6.75 -0.99
C PRO A 35 13.27 6.06 -2.25
N SER A 36 12.85 6.82 -3.25
CA SER A 36 12.23 6.28 -4.47
C SER A 36 13.16 5.33 -5.23
N ASP A 37 14.47 5.53 -5.17
CA ASP A 37 15.49 4.66 -5.76
C ASP A 37 15.67 3.34 -4.98
N MET A 38 15.37 3.30 -3.68
CA MET A 38 15.29 2.06 -2.92
C MET A 38 14.02 1.28 -3.32
N VAL A 39 12.89 1.96 -3.41
CA VAL A 39 11.60 1.38 -3.84
C VAL A 39 11.71 0.85 -5.28
N HIS A 40 12.37 1.60 -6.16
CA HIS A 40 12.63 1.18 -7.54
C HIS A 40 13.48 -0.09 -7.60
N ARG A 41 14.55 -0.18 -6.81
CA ARG A 41 15.38 -1.40 -6.72
C ARG A 41 14.60 -2.59 -6.20
N PHE A 42 13.76 -2.39 -5.19
CA PHE A 42 12.87 -3.42 -4.67
C PHE A 42 11.93 -3.96 -5.76
N TYR A 43 11.18 -3.08 -6.43
CA TYR A 43 10.25 -3.53 -7.47
C TYR A 43 10.94 -4.08 -8.71
N ASN A 44 12.15 -3.63 -9.06
CA ASN A 44 12.94 -4.25 -10.12
C ASN A 44 13.32 -5.70 -9.78
N ALA A 45 13.64 -5.99 -8.52
CA ALA A 45 13.91 -7.36 -8.09
C ALA A 45 12.64 -8.23 -8.17
N GLN A 46 11.51 -7.73 -7.66
CA GLN A 46 10.22 -8.43 -7.74
C GLN A 46 9.77 -8.64 -9.19
N TYR A 47 9.93 -7.62 -10.04
CA TYR A 47 9.60 -7.69 -11.46
C TYR A 47 10.42 -8.75 -12.19
N ARG A 48 11.72 -8.85 -11.91
CA ARG A 48 12.56 -9.92 -12.49
C ARG A 48 12.07 -11.31 -12.08
N GLN A 49 11.64 -11.49 -10.83
CA GLN A 49 11.06 -12.77 -10.40
C GLN A 49 9.79 -13.10 -11.18
N VAL A 50 8.89 -12.13 -11.36
CA VAL A 50 7.64 -12.31 -12.12
C VAL A 50 7.89 -12.51 -13.62
N GLU A 51 8.81 -11.77 -14.24
CA GLU A 51 9.16 -11.92 -15.66
C GLU A 51 9.79 -13.28 -15.97
N ASN A 52 10.67 -13.76 -15.08
CA ASN A 52 11.32 -15.06 -15.24
C ASN A 52 10.39 -16.25 -14.94
N SER A 53 9.18 -15.99 -14.46
CA SER A 53 8.17 -17.00 -14.16
C SER A 53 7.35 -17.39 -15.40
N HIS A 54 6.62 -18.49 -15.30
CA HIS A 54 5.67 -18.94 -16.32
C HIS A 54 4.24 -18.45 -16.05
N LEU A 55 4.07 -17.43 -15.20
CA LEU A 55 2.78 -16.80 -14.96
C LEU A 55 2.14 -16.32 -16.26
N ASP A 56 0.82 -16.40 -16.31
CA ASP A 56 0.02 -15.77 -17.37
C ASP A 56 0.43 -14.30 -17.62
N GLU A 57 0.50 -13.92 -18.90
CA GLU A 57 0.94 -12.59 -19.34
C GLU A 57 0.05 -11.46 -18.79
N GLN A 58 -1.23 -11.72 -18.55
CA GLN A 58 -2.13 -10.76 -17.91
C GLN A 58 -1.71 -10.50 -16.46
N ARG A 59 -1.30 -11.53 -15.70
CA ARG A 59 -0.79 -11.34 -14.32
C ARG A 59 0.49 -10.53 -14.31
N LYS A 60 1.43 -10.83 -15.22
CA LYS A 60 2.68 -10.07 -15.36
C LYS A 60 2.40 -8.60 -15.67
N LYS A 61 1.50 -8.33 -16.62
CA LYS A 61 1.10 -6.97 -17.00
C LYS A 61 0.45 -6.21 -15.85
N MET A 62 -0.45 -6.85 -15.10
CA MET A 62 -1.08 -6.24 -13.94
C MET A 62 -0.05 -5.96 -12.83
N PHE A 63 0.82 -6.92 -12.52
CA PHE A 63 1.86 -6.74 -11.51
C PHE A 63 2.84 -5.61 -11.86
N LYS A 64 3.23 -5.51 -13.15
CA LYS A 64 4.06 -4.41 -13.65
C LYS A 64 3.37 -3.05 -13.48
N ARG A 65 2.09 -2.95 -13.81
CA ARG A 65 1.31 -1.72 -13.60
C ARG A 65 1.22 -1.37 -12.12
N PHE A 66 0.88 -2.34 -11.27
CA PHE A 66 0.83 -2.17 -9.81
C PHE A 66 2.15 -1.62 -9.26
N SER A 67 3.26 -2.28 -9.57
CA SER A 67 4.60 -1.91 -9.08
C SER A 67 4.99 -0.49 -9.52
N ARG A 68 4.64 -0.12 -10.76
CA ARG A 68 4.88 1.21 -11.31
C ARG A 68 4.09 2.29 -10.58
N GLN A 69 2.84 2.02 -10.19
CA GLN A 69 2.03 2.98 -9.43
C GLN A 69 2.59 3.20 -8.03
N ILE A 70 3.02 2.14 -7.31
CA ILE A 70 3.67 2.33 -6.01
C ILE A 70 4.97 3.13 -6.15
N TYR A 71 5.77 2.86 -7.20
CA TYR A 71 6.97 3.65 -7.47
C TYR A 71 6.63 5.14 -7.67
N TYR A 72 5.62 5.47 -8.48
CA TYR A 72 5.23 6.87 -8.70
C TYR A 72 4.68 7.55 -7.45
N ALA A 73 3.96 6.82 -6.60
CA ALA A 73 3.53 7.35 -5.31
C ALA A 73 4.72 7.78 -4.44
N HIS A 74 5.77 6.96 -4.39
CA HIS A 74 7.01 7.29 -3.69
C HIS A 74 7.79 8.42 -4.38
N ASP A 75 7.86 8.45 -5.70
CA ASP A 75 8.55 9.49 -6.47
C ASP A 75 7.91 10.88 -6.28
N ALA A 76 6.57 10.94 -6.15
CA ALA A 76 5.85 12.20 -5.91
C ALA A 76 6.28 12.89 -4.60
N VAL A 77 6.65 12.09 -3.59
CA VAL A 77 7.02 12.57 -2.24
C VAL A 77 8.53 12.52 -1.94
N ALA A 78 9.31 11.87 -2.80
CA ALA A 78 10.77 11.78 -2.71
C ALA A 78 11.41 12.84 -3.61
N LEU A 79 11.45 14.10 -3.18
CA LEU A 79 12.31 15.09 -3.82
C LEU A 79 13.68 15.08 -3.16
N ASP A 80 14.72 14.80 -3.96
CA ASP A 80 16.09 14.96 -3.47
C ASP A 80 17.12 15.38 -4.53
N LYS A 81 16.69 15.83 -5.72
CA LYS A 81 17.65 16.38 -6.71
C LYS A 81 17.15 17.63 -7.40
N PRO A 82 17.97 18.70 -7.47
CA PRO A 82 17.73 19.82 -8.37
C PRO A 82 17.84 19.29 -9.80
N ARG A 83 16.70 18.94 -10.41
CA ARG A 83 16.60 18.83 -11.86
C ARG A 83 16.45 20.23 -12.42
N ALA A 84 16.84 20.44 -13.68
CA ALA A 84 16.48 21.64 -14.41
C ALA A 84 14.95 21.71 -14.47
N ALA A 85 14.38 22.42 -13.50
CA ALA A 85 12.96 22.50 -13.25
C ALA A 85 12.42 23.71 -14.02
N THR A 86 11.47 23.46 -14.90
CA THR A 86 10.57 24.47 -15.44
C THR A 86 9.62 24.97 -14.35
N VAL A 87 8.99 26.12 -14.51
CA VAL A 87 8.01 26.66 -13.53
C VAL A 87 6.87 25.65 -13.26
N SER A 88 6.58 24.75 -14.21
CA SER A 88 5.64 23.63 -14.05
C SER A 88 6.09 22.52 -13.10
N ASP A 89 7.37 22.45 -12.73
CA ASP A 89 7.92 21.48 -11.77
C ASP A 89 7.81 21.96 -10.31
N LEU A 90 7.40 23.21 -10.11
CA LEU A 90 7.08 23.81 -8.80
C LEU A 90 5.66 23.40 -8.35
N ARG A 91 5.41 22.09 -8.25
CA ARG A 91 4.16 21.58 -7.64
C ARG A 91 4.13 21.91 -6.15
N SER A 92 2.97 22.37 -5.68
CA SER A 92 2.78 22.62 -4.25
C SER A 92 2.92 21.30 -3.46
N PRO A 93 3.31 21.38 -2.17
CA PRO A 93 3.29 20.23 -1.26
C PRO A 93 1.96 19.45 -1.30
N LEU A 94 0.82 20.14 -1.36
CA LEU A 94 -0.50 19.51 -1.39
C LEU A 94 -0.76 18.75 -2.70
N ASP A 95 -0.36 19.30 -3.85
CA ASP A 95 -0.50 18.62 -5.14
C ASP A 95 0.29 17.30 -5.17
N ARG A 96 1.48 17.29 -4.55
CA ARG A 96 2.33 16.10 -4.45
C ARG A 96 1.73 15.03 -3.56
N LEU A 97 1.10 15.42 -2.45
CA LEU A 97 0.38 14.49 -1.58
C LEU A 97 -0.84 13.91 -2.30
N SER A 98 -1.62 14.75 -3.01
CA SER A 98 -2.77 14.27 -3.80
C SER A 98 -2.33 13.30 -4.90
N GLU A 99 -1.27 13.62 -5.64
CA GLU A 99 -0.72 12.73 -6.67
C GLU A 99 -0.25 11.39 -6.08
N ALA A 100 0.42 11.40 -4.92
CA ALA A 100 0.83 10.18 -4.25
C ALA A 100 -0.38 9.31 -3.85
N LEU A 101 -1.46 9.93 -3.34
CA LEU A 101 -2.71 9.24 -3.01
C LEU A 101 -3.39 8.66 -4.26
N ASP A 102 -3.41 9.38 -5.38
CA ASP A 102 -3.99 8.89 -6.64
C ASP A 102 -3.24 7.66 -7.17
N HIS A 103 -1.91 7.68 -7.12
CA HIS A 103 -1.08 6.53 -7.48
C HIS A 103 -1.30 5.33 -6.56
N LEU A 104 -1.42 5.54 -5.24
CA LEU A 104 -1.75 4.48 -4.29
C LEU A 104 -3.15 3.90 -4.55
N SER A 105 -4.13 4.75 -4.87
CA SER A 105 -5.50 4.35 -5.20
C SER A 105 -5.54 3.42 -6.42
N GLU A 106 -4.87 3.81 -7.51
CA GLU A 106 -4.78 2.98 -8.71
C GLU A 106 -4.03 1.67 -8.43
N ALA A 107 -2.96 1.70 -7.62
CA ALA A 107 -2.24 0.48 -7.24
C ALA A 107 -3.15 -0.52 -6.50
N LEU A 108 -3.95 -0.05 -5.54
CA LEU A 108 -4.91 -0.88 -4.81
C LEU A 108 -6.00 -1.42 -5.74
N SER A 109 -6.52 -0.59 -6.65
CA SER A 109 -7.49 -1.04 -7.67
C SER A 109 -6.92 -2.12 -8.59
N ILE A 110 -5.64 -2.03 -8.96
CA ILE A 110 -4.98 -3.09 -9.74
C ILE A 110 -4.86 -4.38 -8.91
N MET A 111 -4.56 -4.29 -7.62
CA MET A 111 -4.47 -5.45 -6.73
C MET A 111 -5.83 -6.17 -6.61
N GLU A 112 -6.95 -5.43 -6.60
CA GLU A 112 -8.30 -6.00 -6.67
C GLU A 112 -8.53 -6.74 -7.98
N LYS A 113 -8.24 -6.11 -9.11
CA LYS A 113 -8.38 -6.74 -10.43
C LYS A 113 -7.53 -8.00 -10.56
N MET A 114 -6.33 -7.99 -9.97
CA MET A 114 -5.48 -9.18 -9.89
C MET A 114 -6.11 -10.29 -9.06
N LYS A 115 -6.73 -9.95 -7.91
CA LYS A 115 -7.47 -10.93 -7.11
C LYS A 115 -8.62 -11.54 -7.91
N ASP A 116 -9.46 -10.72 -8.54
CA ASP A 116 -10.61 -11.21 -9.31
C ASP A 116 -10.15 -12.12 -10.47
N PHE A 117 -9.03 -11.75 -11.11
CA PHE A 117 -8.42 -12.57 -12.15
C PHE A 117 -7.89 -13.91 -11.60
N ASP A 118 -7.22 -13.91 -10.45
CA ASP A 118 -6.67 -15.11 -9.81
C ASP A 118 -7.79 -16.04 -9.29
N ASP A 119 -8.91 -15.49 -8.83
CA ASP A 119 -10.09 -16.25 -8.42
C ASP A 119 -10.71 -16.99 -9.63
N ALA A 120 -10.72 -16.35 -10.81
CA ALA A 120 -11.18 -16.95 -12.06
C ALA A 120 -10.14 -17.88 -12.71
N ASN A 121 -8.85 -17.63 -12.49
CA ASN A 121 -7.72 -18.34 -13.07
C ASN A 121 -6.76 -18.72 -11.93
N PRO A 122 -6.96 -19.87 -11.25
CA PRO A 122 -6.11 -20.24 -10.12
C PRO A 122 -4.67 -20.53 -10.55
N VAL A 123 -3.71 -19.91 -9.86
CA VAL A 123 -2.27 -20.12 -10.10
C VAL A 123 -1.85 -21.55 -9.85
N GLN A 124 -0.99 -22.08 -10.71
CA GLN A 124 -0.39 -23.41 -10.61
C GLN A 124 1.10 -23.35 -10.26
N TRP A 125 1.64 -24.41 -9.65
CA TRP A 125 3.06 -24.45 -9.24
C TRP A 125 4.04 -24.28 -10.41
N TRP A 126 3.71 -24.80 -11.59
CA TRP A 126 4.56 -24.67 -12.77
C TRP A 126 4.68 -23.21 -13.23
N GLU A 127 3.71 -22.35 -12.88
CA GLU A 127 3.75 -20.92 -13.19
C GLU A 127 4.79 -20.17 -12.36
N LEU A 128 5.13 -20.66 -11.16
CA LEU A 128 5.91 -19.96 -10.13
C LEU A 128 7.43 -20.24 -10.17
N SER A 129 7.93 -20.81 -11.25
CA SER A 129 9.35 -21.16 -11.42
C SER A 129 10.26 -19.91 -11.47
N PRO A 130 11.49 -19.94 -10.92
CA PRO A 130 12.09 -21.04 -10.15
C PRO A 130 11.62 -21.03 -8.69
N VAL A 131 11.00 -22.13 -8.26
CA VAL A 131 10.56 -22.32 -6.87
C VAL A 131 11.78 -22.47 -5.97
N GLN A 132 12.13 -21.46 -5.18
CA GLN A 132 13.06 -21.61 -4.07
C GLN A 132 12.32 -22.31 -2.93
N SER A 133 12.35 -23.65 -2.94
CA SER A 133 11.91 -24.58 -1.89
C SER A 133 10.53 -24.32 -1.23
N PRO A 134 9.53 -25.22 -1.41
CA PRO A 134 8.19 -25.06 -0.84
C PRO A 134 8.14 -25.46 0.66
N GLN A 135 9.02 -24.92 1.50
CA GLN A 135 9.09 -25.34 2.91
C GLN A 135 7.97 -24.76 3.79
N ASP A 136 7.33 -23.64 3.39
CA ASP A 136 6.34 -22.95 4.24
C ASP A 136 4.97 -22.67 3.58
N CYS A 137 4.79 -22.91 2.28
CA CYS A 137 3.54 -22.60 1.56
C CYS A 137 2.77 -23.85 1.13
N THR A 138 1.56 -24.01 1.65
CA THR A 138 0.67 -25.16 1.40
C THR A 138 0.04 -25.20 0.00
N SER A 139 0.04 -24.10 -0.75
CA SER A 139 -0.52 -24.04 -2.11
C SER A 139 0.14 -22.96 -2.99
N PRO A 140 0.12 -23.10 -4.33
CA PRO A 140 0.69 -22.10 -5.24
C PRO A 140 -0.08 -20.77 -5.17
N GLN A 141 -1.38 -20.82 -4.90
CA GLN A 141 -2.20 -19.62 -4.70
C GLN A 141 -1.79 -18.87 -3.43
N ASN A 142 -1.50 -19.59 -2.34
CA ASN A 142 -1.01 -18.98 -1.11
C ASN A 142 0.39 -18.38 -1.33
N HIS A 143 1.27 -19.09 -2.04
CA HIS A 143 2.59 -18.55 -2.38
C HIS A 143 2.48 -17.24 -3.19
N TRP A 144 1.64 -17.24 -4.23
CA TRP A 144 1.40 -16.05 -5.04
C TRP A 144 0.75 -14.90 -4.24
N LEU A 145 -0.20 -15.22 -3.35
CA LEU A 145 -0.80 -14.24 -2.45
C LEU A 145 0.24 -13.62 -1.52
N HIS A 146 1.09 -14.43 -0.89
CA HIS A 146 2.18 -13.96 -0.04
C HIS A 146 3.16 -13.06 -0.80
N PHE A 147 3.49 -13.40 -2.04
CA PHE A 147 4.31 -12.57 -2.92
C PHE A 147 3.65 -11.20 -3.19
N LYS A 148 2.36 -11.19 -3.54
CA LYS A 148 1.60 -9.95 -3.78
C LYS A 148 1.48 -9.07 -2.54
N LEU A 149 1.17 -9.68 -1.38
CA LEU A 149 1.10 -8.96 -0.11
C LEU A 149 2.48 -8.42 0.28
N GLY A 150 3.54 -9.22 0.16
CA GLY A 150 4.93 -8.78 0.35
C GLY A 150 5.27 -7.55 -0.49
N SER A 151 4.79 -7.53 -1.73
CA SER A 151 4.95 -6.43 -2.68
C SER A 151 4.06 -5.21 -2.38
N LEU A 152 3.03 -5.34 -1.56
CA LEU A 152 2.13 -4.25 -1.16
C LEU A 152 2.67 -3.40 0.00
N ARG A 153 3.55 -3.99 0.82
CA ARG A 153 4.13 -3.36 2.02
C ARG A 153 4.65 -1.94 1.81
N PRO A 154 5.47 -1.63 0.77
CA PRO A 154 5.99 -0.27 0.59
C PRO A 154 4.90 0.75 0.33
N GLY A 155 3.80 0.35 -0.31
CA GLY A 155 2.63 1.19 -0.55
C GLY A 155 1.85 1.49 0.73
N LEU A 156 1.65 0.48 1.58
CA LEU A 156 0.96 0.64 2.86
C LEU A 156 1.74 1.52 3.83
N LEU A 157 3.07 1.35 3.90
CA LEU A 157 3.91 2.21 4.73
C LEU A 157 3.83 3.67 4.28
N LEU A 158 3.87 3.93 2.96
CA LEU A 158 3.68 5.28 2.43
C LEU A 158 2.29 5.83 2.79
N LEU A 159 1.24 5.02 2.64
CA LEU A 159 -0.11 5.43 2.98
C LEU A 159 -0.23 5.83 4.45
N VAL A 160 0.38 5.09 5.38
CA VAL A 160 0.40 5.45 6.80
C VAL A 160 1.10 6.80 7.02
N GLN A 161 2.23 7.05 6.35
CA GLN A 161 2.90 8.35 6.45
C GLN A 161 2.03 9.50 5.93
N LEU A 162 1.35 9.29 4.79
CA LEU A 162 0.43 10.28 4.24
C LEU A 162 -0.75 10.55 5.17
N LEU A 163 -1.37 9.49 5.71
CA LEU A 163 -2.50 9.62 6.63
C LEU A 163 -2.11 10.28 7.95
N ARG A 164 -0.89 10.03 8.46
CA ARG A 164 -0.38 10.72 9.65
C ARG A 164 -0.28 12.23 9.46
N LEU A 165 0.05 12.69 8.25
CA LEU A 165 0.08 14.11 7.93
C LEU A 165 -1.33 14.71 7.82
N ILE A 166 -2.26 13.97 7.23
CA ILE A 166 -3.63 14.44 6.95
C ILE A 166 -4.51 14.38 8.20
N LEU A 167 -4.25 13.41 9.08
CA LEU A 167 -5.06 13.08 10.25
C LEU A 167 -4.15 12.94 11.49
N PRO A 168 -3.48 14.03 11.93
CA PRO A 168 -2.48 14.00 12.98
C PRO A 168 -3.05 13.61 14.36
N ASP A 169 -4.34 13.83 14.60
CA ASP A 169 -5.00 13.52 15.87
C ASP A 169 -4.99 12.01 16.19
N PHE A 170 -4.80 11.16 15.19
CA PHE A 170 -4.75 9.70 15.33
C PHE A 170 -3.31 9.15 15.31
N HIS A 171 -2.32 9.95 15.71
CA HIS A 171 -0.91 9.57 15.69
C HIS A 171 -0.62 8.19 16.33
N GLU A 172 -1.23 7.88 17.48
CA GLU A 172 -1.08 6.57 18.14
C GLU A 172 -1.52 5.41 17.24
N SER A 173 -2.65 5.55 16.53
CA SER A 173 -3.14 4.53 15.60
C SER A 173 -2.23 4.37 14.38
N TRP A 174 -1.62 5.46 13.90
CA TRP A 174 -0.66 5.41 12.79
C TRP A 174 0.66 4.78 13.20
N ASP A 175 1.13 5.04 14.43
CA ASP A 175 2.32 4.42 15.01
C ASP A 175 2.13 2.90 15.13
N GLU A 176 0.99 2.45 15.67
CA GLU A 176 0.65 1.03 15.74
C GLU A 176 0.58 0.37 14.35
N CYS A 177 -0.01 1.05 13.36
CA CYS A 177 -0.08 0.55 11.99
C CYS A 177 1.31 0.44 11.36
N GLU A 178 2.16 1.44 11.56
CA GLU A 178 3.53 1.45 11.06
C GLU A 178 4.38 0.34 11.70
N GLU A 179 4.31 0.19 13.03
CA GLU A 179 4.99 -0.88 13.76
C GLU A 179 4.54 -2.25 13.27
N SER A 180 3.23 -2.47 13.14
CA SER A 180 2.65 -3.72 12.63
C SER A 180 3.16 -4.04 11.23
N LEU A 181 3.22 -3.04 10.34
CA LEU A 181 3.78 -3.19 9.00
C LEU A 181 5.28 -3.44 9.01
N ARG A 182 6.03 -3.05 10.06
CA ARG A 182 7.49 -3.25 10.18
C ARG A 182 7.89 -4.62 10.76
N MET A 183 7.00 -5.29 11.49
CA MET A 183 7.23 -6.63 12.02
C MET A 183 7.47 -7.67 10.91
N LYS A 184 8.27 -8.72 11.21
CA LYS A 184 8.54 -9.79 10.25
C LYS A 184 7.27 -10.60 9.93
N GLU A 185 6.38 -10.68 10.91
CA GLU A 185 5.13 -11.42 10.90
C GLU A 185 3.97 -10.60 10.32
N TRP A 186 4.21 -9.41 9.77
CA TRP A 186 3.13 -8.53 9.30
C TRP A 186 2.19 -9.22 8.29
N LEU A 187 2.73 -10.11 7.46
CA LEU A 187 1.94 -10.94 6.53
C LEU A 187 1.03 -11.91 7.26
N LEU A 188 1.51 -12.54 8.34
CA LEU A 188 0.71 -13.42 9.18
C LEU A 188 -0.39 -12.62 9.87
N SER A 189 -0.07 -11.48 10.47
CA SER A 189 -1.07 -10.61 11.11
C SER A 189 -2.12 -10.11 10.11
N PHE A 190 -1.70 -9.67 8.93
CA PHE A 190 -2.60 -9.17 7.87
C PHE A 190 -3.54 -10.26 7.33
N VAL A 191 -3.02 -11.48 7.10
CA VAL A 191 -3.83 -12.62 6.64
C VAL A 191 -4.77 -13.10 7.75
N LEU A 192 -4.31 -13.17 9.00
CA LEU A 192 -5.11 -13.62 10.14
C LEU A 192 -6.22 -12.62 10.50
N ASP A 193 -5.96 -11.32 10.45
CA ASP A 193 -6.97 -10.29 10.67
C ASP A 193 -8.03 -10.27 9.55
N SER A 194 -7.64 -10.59 8.31
CA SER A 194 -8.57 -10.73 7.18
C SER A 194 -9.47 -11.96 7.27
N ALA A 195 -8.99 -13.03 7.93
CA ALA A 195 -9.73 -14.28 8.12
C ALA A 195 -10.63 -14.27 9.37
N ALA A 196 -10.43 -13.32 10.29
CA ALA A 196 -11.09 -13.30 11.59
C ALA A 196 -12.37 -12.45 11.63
N THR A 197 -13.39 -12.83 10.84
CA THR A 197 -14.79 -12.81 11.35
C THR A 197 -15.09 -14.01 12.25
N GLN A 198 -14.12 -14.89 12.51
CA GLN A 198 -14.24 -15.95 13.52
C GLN A 198 -13.31 -15.70 14.70
N LYS A 199 -13.96 -15.31 15.81
CA LYS A 199 -13.47 -15.28 17.19
C LYS A 199 -12.39 -16.35 17.47
N LYS A 200 -11.12 -15.93 17.60
CA LYS A 200 -10.26 -16.14 18.79
C LYS A 200 -8.81 -15.74 18.46
N ASN A 201 -8.26 -14.93 19.35
CA ASN A 201 -6.84 -14.51 19.44
C ASN A 201 -6.32 -13.61 18.31
N ILE A 202 -7.06 -12.55 17.99
CA ILE A 202 -6.47 -11.32 17.46
C ILE A 202 -5.68 -10.66 18.62
N PRO A 203 -4.44 -10.18 18.42
CA PRO A 203 -3.74 -9.39 19.42
C PRO A 203 -4.66 -8.26 19.91
N LYS A 204 -4.77 -8.06 21.23
CA LYS A 204 -5.66 -7.03 21.81
C LYS A 204 -5.31 -5.58 21.39
N HIS A 205 -4.23 -5.39 20.65
CA HIS A 205 -3.54 -4.12 20.43
C HIS A 205 -3.35 -3.79 18.93
N ALA A 206 -4.05 -4.47 18.03
CA ALA A 206 -4.15 -4.03 16.64
C ALA A 206 -5.42 -3.20 16.49
N PRO A 207 -5.36 -1.98 15.91
CA PRO A 207 -6.54 -1.13 15.78
C PRO A 207 -7.56 -1.88 14.90
N ARG A 208 -8.71 -2.18 15.49
CA ARG A 208 -9.73 -2.95 14.79
C ARG A 208 -10.34 -2.07 13.71
N ARG A 209 -10.74 -2.68 12.60
CA ARG A 209 -11.46 -2.00 11.50
C ARG A 209 -12.63 -1.13 11.99
N SER A 210 -13.36 -1.56 13.01
CA SER A 210 -14.45 -0.80 13.63
C SER A 210 -14.00 0.43 14.41
N GLU A 211 -12.80 0.38 14.99
CA GLU A 211 -12.22 1.47 15.79
C GLU A 211 -11.72 2.58 14.87
N VAL A 212 -11.00 2.25 13.79
CA VAL A 212 -10.55 3.22 12.78
C VAL A 212 -11.73 3.92 12.09
N LEU A 213 -12.79 3.19 11.77
CA LEU A 213 -14.00 3.77 11.16
C LEU A 213 -14.79 4.66 12.13
N GLY A 214 -14.88 4.29 13.41
CA GLY A 214 -15.56 5.10 14.43
C GLY A 214 -14.81 6.38 14.80
N LEU A 215 -13.48 6.33 14.84
CA LEU A 215 -12.61 7.48 15.08
C LEU A 215 -12.77 8.56 13.98
N LEU A 216 -12.93 8.14 12.73
CA LEU A 216 -13.20 9.03 11.60
C LEU A 216 -14.61 9.63 11.60
N GLU A 217 -15.61 8.94 12.19
CA GLU A 217 -16.94 9.50 12.39
C GLU A 217 -16.96 10.55 13.52
N GLN A 218 -16.11 10.38 14.54
CA GLN A 218 -15.96 11.36 15.63
C GLN A 218 -15.24 12.64 15.18
N ALA A 219 -14.24 12.54 14.29
CA ALA A 219 -13.61 13.70 13.65
C ALA A 219 -14.56 14.55 12.77
N ARG A 220 -15.78 14.06 12.52
CA ARG A 220 -16.85 14.77 11.78
C ARG A 220 -17.77 15.59 12.69
N ALA A 221 -17.71 15.42 14.01
CA ALA A 221 -18.54 16.20 14.92
C ALA A 221 -18.11 17.68 14.85
N PRO A 222 -19.01 18.61 14.47
CA PRO A 222 -18.68 20.03 14.55
C PRO A 222 -18.47 20.38 16.03
N LEU A 223 -17.41 21.15 16.31
CA LEU A 223 -17.33 21.95 17.54
C LEU A 223 -18.52 22.90 17.63
#